data_AF-X1FA25-F1
#
_entry.id   AF-X1FA25-F1
#
_cell.length_a   1.000
_cell.length_b   1.000
_cell.length_c   1.000
_cell.angle_alpha   90.00
_cell.angle_beta   90.00
_cell.angle_gamma   90.00
#
_symmetry.space_group_name_H-M   'P 1'
#
loop_
_entity.id
_entity.type
_entity.pdbx_description
1 polymer ?
#
loop_
_entity_poly.entity_id
_entity_poly.type
_entity_poly.pdbx_seq_one_letter_code
_entity_poly.pdbx_strand_id
1 'polypeptide(L)'
;ASVTALIKGLMERAGYIARHNGEPFSRKVGGPLVVARRAGHNFALAQLTFWFQILGMVVPGSTYWNVALGREKGEVQNDEEGMKTVWNFGRNVAWAVKKLKD
;
A
#
# COMPACT_ATOMS: atom_id res chain seq x y z
N ALA A 1 9.60 -0.91 13.42
CA ALA A 1 9.82 0.19 12.46
C ALA A 1 8.46 0.69 11.97
N SER A 2 8.32 1.98 11.67
CA SER A 2 7.06 2.60 11.24
C SER A 2 7.29 3.24 9.86
N VAL A 3 6.24 3.74 9.23
CA VAL A 3 6.37 4.56 8.01
C VAL A 3 7.30 5.74 8.25
N THR A 4 7.91 6.27 7.19
CA THR A 4 8.76 7.46 7.29
C THR A 4 7.97 8.69 7.72
N ALA A 5 8.64 9.68 8.31
CA ALA A 5 7.99 10.89 8.79
C ALA A 5 7.17 11.63 7.71
N LEU A 6 7.66 11.64 6.47
CA LEU A 6 6.95 12.23 5.33
C LEU A 6 5.63 11.52 5.02
N ILE A 7 5.64 10.18 5.03
CA ILE A 7 4.43 9.39 4.81
C ILE A 7 3.46 9.56 5.99
N LYS A 8 3.96 9.61 7.22
CA LYS A 8 3.13 9.88 8.40
C LYS A 8 2.43 11.24 8.32
N GLY A 9 3.17 12.29 7.97
CA GLY A 9 2.59 13.63 7.77
C GLY A 9 1.54 13.66 6.66
N LEU A 10 1.79 12.97 5.54
CA LEU A 10 0.79 12.81 4.47
C LEU A 10 -0.48 12.12 4.98
N MET A 11 -0.33 10.98 5.67
CA MET A 11 -1.46 10.21 6.21
C MET A 11 -2.33 11.03 7.15
N GLU A 12 -1.71 11.81 8.04
CA GLU A 12 -2.41 12.66 8.99
C GLU A 12 -3.20 13.76 8.28
N ARG A 13 -2.57 14.49 7.35
CA ARG A 13 -3.21 15.60 6.64
C ARG A 13 -4.29 15.14 5.67
N ALA A 14 -3.98 14.14 4.84
CA ALA A 14 -4.92 13.60 3.85
C ALA A 14 -6.09 12.88 4.54
N GLY A 15 -5.84 12.12 5.61
CA GLY A 15 -6.89 11.44 6.36
C GLY A 15 -7.84 12.40 7.06
N TYR A 16 -7.30 13.45 7.69
CA TYR A 16 -8.12 14.49 8.33
C TYR A 16 -9.02 15.20 7.32
N ILE A 17 -8.45 15.67 6.20
CA ILE A 17 -9.22 16.38 5.17
C ILE A 17 -10.26 15.45 4.51
N ALA A 18 -9.90 14.20 4.23
CA ALA A 18 -10.83 13.25 3.60
C ALA A 18 -12.09 13.02 4.44
N ARG A 19 -11.96 12.87 5.76
CA ARG A 19 -13.11 12.70 6.64
C ARG A 19 -14.04 13.90 6.68
N HIS A 20 -13.50 15.12 6.54
CA HIS A 20 -14.30 16.35 6.59
C HIS A 20 -14.86 16.76 5.21
N ASN A 21 -14.42 16.10 4.13
CA ASN A 21 -14.82 16.43 2.75
C ASN A 21 -15.63 15.30 2.08
N GLY A 22 -16.50 14.63 2.82
CA GLY A 22 -17.41 13.62 2.25
C GLY A 22 -16.71 12.33 1.81
N GLU A 23 -15.62 11.95 2.49
CA GLU A 23 -14.96 10.65 2.33
C GLU A 23 -14.56 10.32 0.89
N PRO A 24 -13.75 11.18 0.21
CA PRO A 24 -13.47 11.06 -1.22
C PRO A 24 -12.70 9.78 -1.58
N PHE A 25 -12.15 9.06 -0.60
CA PHE A 25 -11.45 7.79 -0.82
C PHE A 25 -12.35 6.57 -0.67
N SER A 26 -13.56 6.73 -0.15
CA SER A 26 -14.50 5.62 0.04
C SER A 26 -14.77 4.91 -1.28
N ARG A 27 -14.75 3.57 -1.23
CA ARG A 27 -14.90 2.65 -2.39
C ARG A 27 -13.84 2.78 -3.49
N LYS A 28 -12.80 3.60 -3.31
CA LYS A 28 -11.66 3.60 -4.24
C LYS A 28 -10.78 2.38 -4.00
N VAL A 29 -10.16 1.89 -5.06
CA VAL A 29 -9.22 0.77 -5.00
C VAL A 29 -7.81 1.31 -4.75
N GLY A 30 -7.12 0.76 -3.76
CA GLY A 30 -5.73 1.09 -3.47
C GLY A 30 -5.20 0.31 -2.29
N GLY A 31 -3.88 0.29 -2.11
CA GLY A 31 -3.25 -0.40 -1.00
C GLY A 31 -1.76 -0.11 -0.91
N PRO A 32 -1.13 -0.50 0.21
CA PRO A 32 0.28 -0.22 0.44
C PRO A 32 1.21 -1.18 -0.27
N LEU A 33 2.42 -0.71 -0.55
CA LEU A 33 3.61 -1.49 -0.90
C LEU A 33 4.77 -0.97 -0.04
N VAL A 34 5.57 -1.87 0.55
CA VAL A 34 6.69 -1.48 1.42
C VAL A 34 7.97 -2.19 1.02
N VAL A 35 9.09 -1.46 1.01
CA VAL A 35 10.41 -2.02 0.74
C VAL A 35 11.30 -1.88 1.98
N ALA A 36 12.03 -2.92 2.35
CA ALA A 36 13.02 -2.87 3.43
C ALA A 36 14.13 -3.89 3.23
N ARG A 37 15.27 -3.73 3.90
CA ARG A 37 16.36 -4.73 3.85
C ARG A 37 15.98 -6.09 4.45
N ARG A 38 15.07 -6.12 5.44
CA ARG A 38 14.66 -7.29 6.24
C ARG A 38 13.22 -7.10 6.75
N ALA A 39 12.76 -8.01 7.61
CA ALA A 39 11.40 -8.11 8.21
C ALA A 39 10.83 -6.86 8.94
N GLY A 40 11.58 -5.75 9.05
CA GLY A 40 11.13 -4.53 9.73
C GLY A 40 9.91 -3.85 9.09
N HIS A 41 9.59 -4.19 7.84
CA HIS A 41 8.47 -3.65 7.08
C HIS A 41 7.06 -4.04 7.60
N ASN A 42 6.90 -5.09 8.42
CA ASN A 42 5.58 -5.61 8.77
C ASN A 42 4.71 -4.59 9.50
N PHE A 43 5.32 -3.85 10.44
CA PHE A 43 4.62 -2.80 11.19
C PHE A 43 4.29 -1.58 10.32
N ALA A 44 5.17 -1.21 9.38
CA ALA A 44 4.89 -0.14 8.42
C ALA A 44 3.78 -0.53 7.46
N LEU A 45 3.78 -1.79 6.99
CA LEU A 45 2.73 -2.36 6.15
C LEU A 45 1.39 -2.35 6.90
N ALA A 46 1.35 -2.87 8.13
CA ALA A 46 0.13 -2.89 8.94
C ALA A 46 -0.43 -1.48 9.18
N GLN A 47 0.43 -0.52 9.54
CA GLN A 47 0.05 0.87 9.75
C GLN A 47 -0.58 1.49 8.48
N LEU A 48 0.01 1.24 7.31
CA LEU A 48 -0.56 1.72 6.05
C LEU A 48 -1.87 1.00 5.74
N THR A 49 -1.94 -0.32 5.90
CA THR A 49 -3.16 -1.10 5.64
C THR A 49 -4.32 -0.58 6.48
N PHE A 50 -4.12 -0.32 7.77
CA PHE A 50 -5.15 0.29 8.62
C PHE A 50 -5.58 1.67 8.13
N TRP A 51 -4.65 2.47 7.59
CA TRP A 51 -4.96 3.77 7.01
C TRP A 51 -5.80 3.69 5.73
N PHE A 52 -5.55 2.72 4.84
CA PHE A 52 -6.42 2.47 3.69
C PHE A 52 -7.82 1.99 4.14
N GLN A 53 -7.87 1.09 5.12
CA GLN A 53 -9.14 0.54 5.64
C GLN A 53 -10.01 1.59 6.33
N ILE A 54 -9.41 2.45 7.16
CA ILE A 54 -10.16 3.50 7.87
C ILE A 54 -10.70 4.60 6.93
N LEU A 55 -10.17 4.67 5.70
CA LEU A 55 -10.66 5.55 4.63
C LEU A 55 -11.70 4.87 3.72
N GLY A 56 -12.12 3.65 4.03
CA GLY A 56 -13.14 2.92 3.26
C GLY A 56 -12.64 2.44 1.89
N MET A 57 -11.34 2.28 1.71
CA MET A 57 -10.75 1.83 0.44
C MET A 57 -10.82 0.30 0.30
N VAL A 58 -10.97 -0.16 -0.94
CA VAL A 58 -10.84 -1.57 -1.31
C VAL A 58 -9.35 -1.88 -1.47
N VAL A 59 -8.83 -2.79 -0.64
CA VAL A 59 -7.40 -3.17 -0.61
C VAL A 59 -7.22 -4.55 -1.24
N PRO A 60 -6.75 -4.65 -2.51
CA PRO A 60 -6.50 -5.94 -3.13
C PRO A 60 -5.33 -6.67 -2.47
N GLY A 61 -5.44 -7.99 -2.36
CA GLY A 61 -4.32 -8.85 -2.00
C GLY A 61 -3.34 -9.05 -3.15
N SER A 62 -2.30 -9.84 -2.87
CA SER A 62 -1.34 -10.32 -3.86
C SER A 62 -0.97 -11.77 -3.56
N THR A 63 0.04 -12.32 -4.26
CA THR A 63 0.58 -13.66 -4.01
C THR A 63 1.26 -13.81 -2.64
N TYR A 64 1.64 -12.69 -2.02
CA TYR A 64 2.12 -12.61 -0.65
C TYR A 64 1.73 -11.23 -0.05
N TRP A 65 2.25 -10.89 1.13
CA TRP A 65 2.15 -9.52 1.66
C TRP A 65 2.85 -8.53 0.71
N ASN A 66 2.25 -7.35 0.52
CA ASN A 66 2.71 -6.31 -0.42
C ASN A 66 4.05 -5.69 -0.01
N VAL A 67 5.11 -6.47 -0.19
CA VAL A 67 6.42 -6.27 0.40
C VAL A 67 7.48 -6.70 -0.61
N ALA A 68 8.58 -5.96 -0.65
CA ALA A 68 9.81 -6.39 -1.32
C ALA A 68 11.05 -6.09 -0.48
N LEU A 69 12.15 -6.78 -0.77
CA LEU A 69 13.41 -6.71 -0.06
C LEU A 69 14.48 -6.01 -0.88
N GLY A 70 15.20 -5.08 -0.26
CA GLY A 70 16.32 -4.37 -0.86
C GLY A 70 16.93 -3.40 0.13
N ARG A 71 18.26 -3.34 0.19
CA ARG A 71 18.99 -2.37 1.02
C ARG A 71 19.29 -1.12 0.21
N GLU A 72 19.96 -1.30 -0.92
CA GLU A 72 20.41 -0.22 -1.78
C GLU A 72 19.49 -0.06 -2.99
N LYS A 73 19.54 1.12 -3.62
CA LYS A 73 18.76 1.42 -4.82
C LYS A 73 19.06 0.38 -5.90
N GLY A 74 18.03 -0.30 -6.39
CA GLY A 74 18.13 -1.30 -7.45
C GLY A 74 18.19 -2.74 -6.94
N GLU A 75 18.60 -3.00 -5.70
CA GLU A 75 18.68 -4.38 -5.17
C GLU A 75 17.34 -5.11 -5.14
N VAL A 76 16.24 -4.36 -5.03
CA VAL A 76 14.87 -4.90 -5.08
C VAL A 76 14.58 -5.67 -6.36
N GLN A 77 15.32 -5.41 -7.45
CA GLN A 77 15.18 -6.16 -8.70
C GLN A 77 15.64 -7.62 -8.57
N ASN A 78 16.49 -7.92 -7.58
CA ASN A 78 16.95 -9.28 -7.30
C ASN A 78 16.01 -10.03 -6.34
N ASP A 79 15.00 -9.36 -5.77
CA ASP A 79 13.96 -10.01 -4.98
C ASP A 79 12.84 -10.51 -5.91
N GLU A 80 13.04 -11.69 -6.49
CA GLU A 80 12.09 -12.29 -7.44
C GLU A 80 10.69 -12.45 -6.85
N GLU A 81 10.58 -12.85 -5.58
CA GLU A 81 9.30 -13.03 -4.90
C GLU A 81 8.60 -11.69 -4.65
N GLY A 82 9.33 -10.69 -4.14
CA GLY A 82 8.82 -9.34 -3.94
C GLY A 82 8.39 -8.69 -5.25
N MET A 83 9.19 -8.81 -6.31
CA MET A 83 8.87 -8.27 -7.63
C MET A 83 7.61 -8.93 -8.22
N LYS A 84 7.49 -10.26 -8.11
CA LYS A 84 6.27 -10.98 -8.50
C LYS A 84 5.06 -10.52 -7.69
N THR A 85 5.23 -10.32 -6.38
CA THR A 85 4.18 -9.84 -5.48
C THR A 85 3.72 -8.42 -5.81
N VAL A 86 4.65 -7.49 -6.08
CA VAL A 86 4.33 -6.12 -6.50
C VAL A 86 3.59 -6.13 -7.84
N TRP A 87 4.05 -6.95 -8.79
CA TRP A 87 3.42 -7.08 -10.11
C TRP A 87 1.98 -7.62 -10.01
N ASN A 88 1.78 -8.67 -9.21
CA ASN A 88 0.46 -9.26 -8.98
C ASN A 88 -0.49 -8.31 -8.27
N PHE A 89 0.01 -7.55 -7.29
CA PHE A 89 -0.77 -6.51 -6.63
C PHE A 89 -1.25 -5.47 -7.65
N GLY A 90 -0.37 -4.98 -8.53
CA GLY A 90 -0.73 -4.04 -9.60
C GLY A 90 -1.78 -4.60 -10.56
N ARG A 91 -1.66 -5.88 -10.94
CA ARG A 91 -2.67 -6.58 -11.76
C ARG A 91 -4.03 -6.66 -11.05
N ASN A 92 -4.04 -6.96 -9.75
CA ASN A 92 -5.25 -7.05 -8.96
C ASN A 92 -5.90 -5.67 -8.76
N VAL A 93 -5.11 -4.61 -8.56
CA VAL A 93 -5.60 -3.22 -8.56
C VAL A 93 -6.26 -2.89 -9.90
N ALA A 94 -5.57 -3.14 -11.02
CA ALA A 94 -6.10 -2.85 -12.34
C ALA A 94 -7.38 -3.65 -12.65
N TRP A 95 -7.41 -4.93 -12.26
CA TRP A 95 -8.60 -5.78 -12.37
C TRP A 95 -9.76 -5.23 -11.55
N ALA A 96 -9.54 -4.92 -10.27
CA ALA A 96 -10.58 -4.39 -9.38
C ALA A 96 -11.11 -3.05 -9.86
N VAL A 97 -10.23 -2.11 -10.27
CA VAL A 97 -10.65 -0.83 -10.86
C VAL A 97 -11.52 -1.05 -12.09
N LYS A 98 -11.15 -1.96 -13.00
CA LYS A 98 -11.96 -2.24 -14.20
C LYS A 98 -13.33 -2.85 -13.89
N LYS A 99 -13.44 -3.59 -12.78
CA LYS A 99 -14.69 -4.28 -12.38
C LYS A 99 -15.61 -3.41 -11.53
N LEU A 100 -15.05 -2.45 -10.80
CA LEU A 100 -15.78 -1.51 -9.95
C LEU A 100 -16.00 -0.15 -10.62
N LYS A 101 -15.56 0.00 -11.88
CA LYS A 101 -15.84 1.17 -12.71
C LYS A 101 -17.26 1.02 -13.26
N ASP A 102 -18.20 1.48 -12.46
CA ASP A 102 -19.55 1.83 -12.92
C ASP A 102 -19.48 3.12 -13.78
#